data_AF-A0A399ENY3-F1
#
_entry.id   AF-A0A399ENY3-F1
#
_cell.length_a   1.000
_cell.length_b   1.000
_cell.length_c   1.000
_cell.angle_alpha   90.00
_cell.angle_beta   90.00
_cell.angle_gamma   90.00
#
_symmetry.space_group_name_H-M   'P 1'
#
loop_
_entity.id
_entity.type
_entity.pdbx_description
1 polymer ?
#
loop_
_entity_poly.entity_id
_entity_poly.type
_entity_poly.pdbx_seq_one_letter_code
_entity_poly.pdbx_strand_id
1 'polypeptide(L)'
;MGYTHYWYVQDLALLKTRLPAIAADFQRLLPHLPPLAGSLGQGKAKIGPKELVFNGPEPEDYESFVLSARLEDYDQTKQGLFAFCKTERRPYDRAVQVALTLLRWHAGEAVRVTSDGGLLDWQAAVGLVEKELGYPVDPFFVLERELVEVRDRQGRRFLVEAEKEGVYLNYLHWLAEEKKIPFNPPFQVGEAVRRGLASPLPGVEGVFYL
;
A
#
# COMPACT_ATOMS: atom_id res chain seq x y z
N MET A 1 12.78 -12.20 -6.91
CA MET A 1 12.23 -10.84 -6.70
C MET A 1 11.18 -10.99 -5.63
N GLY A 2 11.34 -10.32 -4.49
CA GLY A 2 10.43 -10.45 -3.34
C GLY A 2 9.31 -9.43 -3.38
N TYR A 3 8.22 -9.71 -2.65
CA TYR A 3 7.10 -8.78 -2.46
C TYR A 3 7.56 -7.49 -1.77
N THR A 4 7.26 -6.34 -2.37
CA THR A 4 7.85 -5.03 -2.02
C THR A 4 6.80 -3.94 -1.83
N HIS A 5 7.10 -3.01 -0.92
CA HIS A 5 6.40 -1.74 -0.78
C HIS A 5 7.34 -0.58 -1.05
N TYR A 6 6.80 0.49 -1.63
CA TYR A 6 7.54 1.64 -2.09
C TYR A 6 6.89 2.92 -1.57
N TRP A 7 7.70 3.94 -1.31
CA TRP A 7 7.19 5.26 -1.01
C TRP A 7 8.09 6.36 -1.56
N TYR A 8 7.47 7.50 -1.86
CA TYR A 8 8.11 8.68 -2.42
C TYR A 8 7.77 9.87 -1.54
N VAL A 9 8.79 10.56 -1.03
CA VAL A 9 8.63 11.77 -0.20
C VAL A 9 8.88 13.00 -1.07
N GLN A 10 7.88 13.87 -1.17
CA GLN A 10 7.96 15.15 -1.90
C GLN A 10 8.44 16.29 -0.99
N ASP A 11 8.05 16.25 0.28
CA ASP A 11 8.40 17.27 1.27
C ASP A 11 8.97 16.61 2.53
N LEU A 12 10.31 16.55 2.58
CA LEU A 12 11.05 15.98 3.70
C LEU A 12 10.90 16.84 4.97
N ALA A 13 10.72 18.15 4.83
CA ALA A 13 10.53 19.05 5.97
C ALA A 13 9.17 18.81 6.61
N LEU A 14 8.10 18.65 5.81
CA LEU A 14 6.80 18.25 6.32
C LEU A 14 6.87 16.87 6.98
N LEU A 15 7.48 15.86 6.34
CA LEU A 15 7.64 14.53 6.93
C LEU A 15 8.30 14.62 8.31
N LYS A 16 9.36 15.42 8.46
CA LYS A 16 10.03 15.65 9.74
C LYS A 16 9.06 16.13 10.84
N THR A 17 8.11 17.00 10.51
CA THR A 17 7.11 17.49 11.48
C THR A 17 6.03 16.44 11.80
N ARG A 18 5.82 15.45 10.93
CA ARG A 18 4.79 14.40 11.08
C ARG A 18 5.30 13.13 11.77
N LEU A 19 6.59 12.84 11.70
CA LEU A 19 7.20 11.66 12.32
C LEU A 19 6.86 11.44 13.80
N PRO A 20 6.79 12.49 14.67
CA PRO A 20 6.35 12.29 16.05
C PRO A 20 4.94 11.70 16.18
N ALA A 21 3.99 12.17 15.37
CA ALA A 21 2.62 11.67 15.39
C ALA A 21 2.54 10.25 14.81
N ILE A 22 3.23 10.00 13.69
CA ILE A 22 3.35 8.67 13.08
C ILE A 22 3.91 7.66 14.08
N ALA A 23 4.99 8.01 14.78
CA ALA A 23 5.63 7.13 15.76
C ALA A 23 4.72 6.87 16.98
N ALA A 24 4.04 7.90 17.49
CA ALA A 24 3.12 7.75 18.62
C ALA A 24 1.95 6.82 18.29
N ASP A 25 1.36 6.98 17.11
CA ASP A 25 0.27 6.11 16.65
C ASP A 25 0.75 4.70 16.35
N PHE A 26 1.92 4.54 15.73
CA PHE A 26 2.50 3.23 15.50
C PHE A 26 2.77 2.49 16.82
N GLN A 27 3.27 3.19 17.84
CA GLN A 27 3.46 2.63 19.19
C GLN A 27 2.15 2.12 19.80
N ARG A 28 1.03 2.84 19.60
CA ARG A 28 -0.30 2.40 20.07
C ARG A 28 -0.79 1.15 19.37
N LEU A 29 -0.35 0.90 18.14
CA LEU A 29 -0.73 -0.26 17.34
C LEU A 29 0.16 -1.50 17.57
N LEU A 30 1.34 -1.35 18.19
CA LEU A 30 2.27 -2.47 18.47
C LEU A 30 1.62 -3.70 19.12
N PRO A 31 0.69 -3.58 20.09
CA PRO A 31 0.03 -4.75 20.70
C PRO A 31 -0.79 -5.61 19.71
N HIS A 32 -1.13 -5.06 18.54
CA HIS A 32 -1.93 -5.70 17.50
C HIS A 32 -1.09 -6.15 16.30
N LEU A 33 0.22 -5.90 16.33
CA LEU A 33 1.15 -6.21 15.26
C LEU A 33 1.94 -7.49 15.57
N PRO A 34 2.44 -8.19 14.54
CA PRO A 34 3.42 -9.24 14.73
C PRO A 34 4.67 -8.72 15.45
N PRO A 35 5.42 -9.60 16.14
CA PRO A 35 6.64 -9.20 16.83
C PRO A 35 7.61 -8.50 15.88
N LEU A 36 8.25 -7.44 16.38
CA LEU A 36 9.25 -6.65 15.63
C LEU A 36 10.60 -6.71 16.33
N ALA A 37 11.65 -6.72 15.53
CA ALA A 37 13.03 -6.63 15.98
C ALA A 37 13.71 -5.37 15.41
N GLY A 38 14.98 -5.16 15.78
CA GLY A 38 15.82 -4.15 15.16
C GLY A 38 16.07 -4.43 13.68
N SER A 39 16.81 -3.55 13.00
CA SER A 39 17.05 -3.63 11.55
C SER A 39 17.60 -4.99 11.08
N LEU A 40 18.47 -5.61 11.88
CA LEU A 40 19.11 -6.89 11.58
C LEU A 40 18.33 -8.11 12.11
N GLY A 41 17.03 -7.97 12.37
CA GLY A 41 16.21 -9.08 12.90
C GLY A 41 16.47 -9.44 14.37
N GLN A 42 17.30 -8.65 15.06
CA GLN A 42 17.71 -8.87 16.44
C GLN A 42 17.41 -7.64 17.31
N GLY A 43 17.27 -7.85 18.62
CA GLY A 43 17.03 -6.78 19.58
C GLY A 43 15.67 -6.09 19.40
N LYS A 44 15.56 -4.86 19.90
CA LYS A 44 14.29 -4.11 19.87
C LYS A 44 14.20 -3.21 18.63
N ALA A 45 13.01 -3.16 18.04
CA ALA A 45 12.65 -2.14 17.05
C ALA A 45 12.88 -0.73 17.60
N LYS A 46 13.32 0.18 16.74
CA LYS A 46 13.53 1.59 17.07
C LYS A 46 12.37 2.41 16.55
N ILE A 47 11.40 2.67 17.42
CA ILE A 47 10.22 3.48 17.11
C ILE A 47 10.29 4.77 17.93
N GLY A 48 10.50 5.90 17.26
CA GLY A 48 10.64 7.18 17.94
C GLY A 48 10.33 8.38 17.05
N PRO A 49 10.36 9.60 17.63
CA PRO A 49 9.89 10.81 16.96
C PRO A 49 10.73 11.25 15.76
N LYS A 50 11.86 10.59 15.50
CA LYS A 50 12.79 10.90 14.40
C LYS A 50 12.81 9.82 13.32
N GLU A 51 12.42 8.60 13.66
CA GLU A 51 12.47 7.46 12.74
C GLU A 51 11.70 6.25 13.27
N LEU A 52 11.22 5.44 12.34
CA LEU A 52 10.78 4.07 12.57
C LEU A 52 11.76 3.15 11.85
N VAL A 53 12.47 2.31 12.62
CA VAL A 53 13.43 1.34 12.08
C VAL A 53 13.15 -0.02 12.71
N PHE A 54 12.77 -1.00 11.90
CA PHE A 54 12.44 -2.34 12.37
C PHE A 54 12.56 -3.39 11.27
N ASN A 55 12.54 -4.66 11.68
CA ASN A 55 12.44 -5.84 10.82
C ASN A 55 11.58 -6.90 11.54
N GLY A 56 11.30 -8.04 10.90
CA GLY A 56 10.85 -9.24 11.60
C GLY A 56 11.95 -9.81 12.49
N PRO A 57 11.63 -10.54 13.57
CA PRO A 57 12.64 -11.29 14.31
C PRO A 57 13.16 -12.46 13.48
N GLU A 58 14.44 -12.80 13.61
CA GLU A 58 15.00 -14.01 13.00
C GLU A 58 14.19 -15.26 13.40
N PRO A 59 13.92 -16.21 12.48
CA PRO A 59 14.35 -16.26 11.07
C PRO A 59 13.34 -15.64 10.08
N GLU A 60 12.37 -14.87 10.57
CA GLU A 60 11.32 -14.24 9.77
C GLU A 60 11.65 -12.79 9.37
N ASP A 61 12.91 -12.39 9.54
CA ASP A 61 13.47 -11.14 9.05
C ASP A 61 13.70 -11.19 7.52
N TYR A 62 13.77 -10.02 6.87
CA TYR A 62 14.10 -9.94 5.45
C TYR A 62 14.89 -8.66 5.09
N GLU A 63 14.23 -7.55 4.78
CA GLU A 63 14.88 -6.24 4.64
C GLU A 63 14.43 -5.31 5.76
N SER A 64 15.34 -4.47 6.26
CA SER A 64 15.01 -3.49 7.29
C SER A 64 14.06 -2.42 6.74
N PHE A 65 12.95 -2.20 7.42
CA PHE A 65 12.12 -1.02 7.17
C PHE A 65 12.76 0.20 7.84
N VAL A 66 12.94 1.28 7.08
CA VAL A 66 13.50 2.56 7.56
C VAL A 66 12.61 3.69 7.08
N LEU A 67 11.95 4.38 8.00
CA LEU A 67 11.22 5.62 7.73
C LEU A 67 11.79 6.74 8.58
N SER A 68 12.43 7.73 7.96
CA SER A 68 13.02 8.89 8.65
C SER A 68 12.88 10.16 7.80
N ALA A 69 13.31 11.30 8.35
CA ALA A 69 13.44 12.55 7.60
C ALA A 69 14.91 12.92 7.31
N ARG A 70 15.77 11.92 7.10
CA ARG A 70 17.16 12.08 6.64
C ARG A 70 17.24 11.87 5.14
N LEU A 71 17.94 12.77 4.44
CA LEU A 71 18.08 12.68 2.99
C LEU A 71 18.84 11.41 2.55
N GLU A 72 19.82 10.97 3.35
CA GLU A 72 20.64 9.78 3.06
C GLU A 72 19.86 8.45 3.06
N ASP A 73 18.65 8.41 3.62
CA ASP A 73 17.81 7.21 3.65
C ASP A 73 16.98 7.05 2.35
N TYR A 74 17.15 7.94 1.36
CA TYR A 74 16.37 7.97 0.13
C TYR A 74 17.22 8.15 -1.10
N ASP A 75 16.80 7.49 -2.19
CA ASP A 75 17.32 7.75 -3.52
C ASP A 75 16.57 8.92 -4.17
N GLN A 76 17.29 9.87 -4.76
CA GLN A 76 16.66 10.99 -5.45
C GLN A 76 16.17 10.58 -6.85
N THR A 77 14.87 10.68 -7.08
CA THR A 77 14.23 10.37 -8.37
C THR A 77 13.44 11.56 -8.92
N LYS A 78 12.95 11.45 -10.17
CA LYS A 78 12.05 12.47 -10.75
C LYS A 78 10.70 12.51 -10.03
N GLN A 79 10.33 11.42 -9.36
CA GLN A 79 9.10 11.23 -8.62
C GLN A 79 9.24 11.60 -7.14
N GLY A 80 10.38 12.13 -6.69
CA GLY A 80 10.65 12.47 -5.29
C GLY A 80 11.74 11.61 -4.65
N LEU A 81 11.88 11.71 -3.33
CA LEU A 81 12.82 10.92 -2.53
C LEU A 81 12.25 9.52 -2.34
N PHE A 82 12.86 8.54 -3.00
CA PHE A 82 12.41 7.16 -3.11
C PHE A 82 13.02 6.29 -2.01
N ALA A 83 12.19 5.45 -1.40
CA ALA A 83 12.63 4.33 -0.59
C ALA A 83 11.67 3.15 -0.75
N PHE A 84 12.14 1.97 -0.37
CA PHE A 84 11.37 0.74 -0.47
C PHE A 84 11.74 -0.23 0.66
N CYS A 85 10.91 -1.23 0.86
CA CYS A 85 11.18 -2.34 1.77
C CYS A 85 10.59 -3.61 1.18
N LYS A 86 11.44 -4.58 0.85
CA LYS A 86 10.97 -5.92 0.50
C LYS A 86 10.66 -6.67 1.78
N THR A 87 9.55 -7.37 1.80
CA THR A 87 9.11 -8.13 2.98
C THR A 87 8.93 -9.60 2.66
N GLU A 88 8.83 -9.99 1.38
CA GLU A 88 8.52 -11.37 0.97
C GLU A 88 7.26 -11.93 1.66
N ARG A 89 6.31 -11.05 2.03
CA ARG A 89 5.10 -11.39 2.82
C ARG A 89 5.40 -12.04 4.19
N ARG A 90 6.60 -11.79 4.75
CA ARG A 90 6.96 -12.20 6.11
C ARG A 90 6.03 -11.56 7.14
N PRO A 91 5.86 -12.14 8.34
CA PRO A 91 4.94 -11.63 9.35
C PRO A 91 5.01 -10.12 9.61
N TYR A 92 6.21 -9.53 9.68
CA TYR A 92 6.36 -8.09 9.93
C TYR A 92 5.87 -7.18 8.79
N ASP A 93 5.56 -7.74 7.61
CA ASP A 93 4.94 -7.04 6.48
C ASP A 93 3.71 -6.23 6.91
N ARG A 94 2.90 -6.79 7.82
CA ARG A 94 1.73 -6.09 8.35
C ARG A 94 2.11 -4.80 9.08
N ALA A 95 3.24 -4.78 9.78
CA ALA A 95 3.74 -3.58 10.43
C ALA A 95 4.27 -2.55 9.41
N VAL A 96 4.89 -3.00 8.31
CA VAL A 96 5.29 -2.12 7.20
C VAL A 96 4.06 -1.44 6.58
N GLN A 97 3.02 -2.20 6.25
CA GLN A 97 1.76 -1.66 5.70
C GLN A 97 1.10 -0.65 6.66
N VAL A 98 1.10 -0.92 7.96
CA VAL A 98 0.57 0.01 8.98
C VAL A 98 1.41 1.28 9.07
N ALA A 99 2.74 1.18 9.08
CA ALA A 99 3.62 2.34 9.09
C ALA A 99 3.40 3.24 7.86
N LEU A 100 3.26 2.64 6.67
CA LEU A 100 3.00 3.36 5.43
C LEU A 100 1.57 3.94 5.36
N THR A 101 0.59 3.27 5.97
CA THR A 101 -0.77 3.84 6.13
C THR A 101 -0.74 5.09 7.01
N LEU A 102 -0.05 5.04 8.15
CA LEU A 102 0.13 6.21 9.03
C LEU A 102 0.92 7.32 8.35
N LEU A 103 1.95 6.97 7.57
CA LEU A 103 2.70 7.91 6.75
C LEU A 103 1.76 8.67 5.79
N ARG A 104 0.95 7.95 5.01
CA ARG A 104 0.01 8.56 4.07
C ARG A 104 -1.07 9.39 4.75
N TRP A 105 -1.57 8.95 5.90
CA TRP A 105 -2.53 9.70 6.70
C TRP A 105 -1.97 11.03 7.21
N HIS A 106 -0.80 11.00 7.85
CA HIS A 106 -0.23 12.18 8.51
C HIS A 106 0.45 13.15 7.54
N ALA A 107 1.02 12.66 6.44
CA ALA A 107 1.74 13.48 5.47
C ALA A 107 0.92 13.81 4.20
N GLY A 108 -0.24 13.17 3.98
CA GLY A 108 -1.12 13.48 2.87
C GLY A 108 -0.42 13.38 1.51
N GLU A 109 -0.62 14.37 0.65
CA GLU A 109 -0.03 14.42 -0.71
C GLU A 109 1.49 14.68 -0.72
N ALA A 110 2.12 14.95 0.42
CA ALA A 110 3.58 15.05 0.49
C ALA A 110 4.28 13.69 0.39
N VAL A 111 3.51 12.61 0.39
CA VAL A 111 4.01 11.25 0.24
C VAL A 111 3.11 10.47 -0.73
N ARG A 112 3.73 9.64 -1.56
CA ARG A 112 3.04 8.61 -2.35
C ARG A 112 3.48 7.24 -1.85
N VAL A 113 2.55 6.30 -1.75
CA VAL A 113 2.82 4.90 -1.37
C VAL A 113 2.35 4.00 -2.51
N THR A 114 3.18 3.04 -2.90
CA THR A 114 2.80 1.98 -3.86
C THR A 114 3.28 0.63 -3.36
N SER A 115 2.77 -0.45 -3.95
CA SER A 115 3.00 -1.83 -3.49
C SER A 115 2.88 -2.81 -4.64
N ASP A 116 3.60 -3.92 -4.54
CA ASP A 116 3.36 -5.11 -5.37
C ASP A 116 2.01 -5.79 -5.06
N GLY A 117 1.37 -5.45 -3.94
CA GLY A 117 0.04 -5.96 -3.57
C GLY A 117 -1.10 -5.00 -3.89
N GLY A 118 -2.30 -5.57 -3.99
CA GLY A 118 -3.52 -4.85 -4.29
C GLY A 118 -4.29 -4.37 -3.06
N LEU A 119 -5.44 -3.75 -3.30
CA LEU A 119 -6.33 -3.22 -2.26
C LEU A 119 -6.69 -4.27 -1.19
N LEU A 120 -6.87 -5.53 -1.58
CA LEU A 120 -7.20 -6.62 -0.65
C LEU A 120 -6.02 -7.01 0.25
N ASP A 121 -4.78 -6.98 -0.26
CA ASP A 121 -3.59 -7.28 0.55
C ASP A 121 -3.43 -6.27 1.70
N TRP A 122 -3.85 -5.01 1.47
CA TRP A 122 -3.73 -3.90 2.41
C TRP A 122 -4.92 -3.73 3.34
N GLN A 123 -6.07 -4.33 3.03
CA GLN A 123 -7.33 -4.12 3.74
C GLN A 123 -7.18 -4.31 5.26
N ALA A 124 -6.47 -5.34 5.68
CA ALA A 124 -6.39 -5.67 7.09
C ALA A 124 -5.34 -4.83 7.86
N ALA A 125 -4.39 -4.17 7.19
CA ALA A 125 -3.52 -3.15 7.82
C ALA A 125 -4.29 -1.84 8.01
N VAL A 126 -4.98 -1.40 6.97
CA VAL A 126 -5.75 -0.15 6.99
C VAL A 126 -6.93 -0.26 7.95
N GLY A 127 -7.64 -1.39 7.96
CA GLY A 127 -8.73 -1.65 8.91
C GLY A 127 -8.26 -1.69 10.36
N LEU A 128 -7.00 -2.06 10.64
CA LEU A 128 -6.44 -1.95 11.99
C LEU A 128 -6.25 -0.48 12.41
N VAL A 129 -5.73 0.36 11.50
CA VAL A 129 -5.56 1.80 11.74
C VAL A 129 -6.92 2.48 11.96
N GLU A 130 -7.90 2.19 11.11
CA GLU A 130 -9.26 2.71 11.26
C GLU A 130 -9.88 2.28 12.59
N LYS A 131 -9.84 0.99 12.91
CA LYS A 131 -10.46 0.43 14.11
C LYS A 131 -9.87 0.99 15.41
N GLU A 132 -8.54 1.02 15.51
CA GLU A 132 -7.86 1.33 16.79
C GLU A 132 -7.58 2.83 16.97
N LEU A 133 -7.48 3.60 15.88
CA LEU A 133 -7.20 5.05 15.94
C LEU A 133 -8.37 5.92 15.49
N GLY A 134 -9.40 5.35 14.86
CA GLY A 134 -10.56 6.09 14.35
C GLY A 134 -10.28 6.91 13.09
N TYR A 135 -9.19 6.60 12.38
CA TYR A 135 -8.84 7.33 11.15
C TYR A 135 -9.65 6.79 9.96
N PRO A 136 -10.37 7.64 9.21
CA PRO A 136 -11.15 7.24 8.04
C PRO A 136 -10.24 7.00 6.84
N VAL A 137 -9.40 5.97 6.94
CA VAL A 137 -8.47 5.54 5.90
C VAL A 137 -8.99 4.27 5.24
N ASP A 138 -8.78 4.15 3.93
CA ASP A 138 -9.04 2.92 3.18
C ASP A 138 -7.86 2.61 2.24
N PRO A 139 -7.76 1.37 1.71
CA PRO A 139 -6.68 1.02 0.79
C PRO A 139 -6.65 1.86 -0.49
N PHE A 140 -7.79 2.42 -0.94
CA PHE A 140 -7.84 3.28 -2.12
C PHE A 140 -7.08 4.58 -1.91
N PHE A 141 -7.30 5.22 -0.76
CA PHE A 141 -6.58 6.42 -0.33
C PHE A 141 -5.09 6.12 -0.15
N VAL A 142 -4.75 5.01 0.51
CA VAL A 142 -3.36 4.70 0.83
C VAL A 142 -2.51 4.45 -0.41
N LEU A 143 -3.02 3.65 -1.34
CA LEU A 143 -2.28 3.22 -2.54
C LEU A 143 -2.53 4.10 -3.78
N GLU A 144 -3.37 5.12 -3.67
CA GLU A 144 -3.83 5.95 -4.80
C GLU A 144 -4.42 5.13 -5.94
N ARG A 145 -5.19 4.10 -5.57
CA ARG A 145 -5.85 3.20 -6.51
C ARG A 145 -7.33 3.53 -6.62
N GLU A 146 -7.94 3.07 -7.70
CA GLU A 146 -9.36 3.20 -7.97
C GLU A 146 -9.92 1.93 -8.64
N LEU A 147 -11.23 1.79 -8.68
CA LEU A 147 -11.88 0.78 -9.52
C LEU A 147 -12.32 1.45 -10.81
N VAL A 148 -11.98 0.88 -11.95
CA VAL A 148 -12.43 1.36 -13.26
C VAL A 148 -13.39 0.36 -13.88
N GLU A 149 -14.45 0.86 -14.51
CA GLU A 149 -15.36 0.00 -15.26
C GLU A 149 -14.67 -0.55 -16.51
N VAL A 150 -14.70 -1.87 -16.68
CA VAL A 150 -14.23 -2.55 -17.89
C VAL A 150 -15.37 -3.37 -18.46
N ARG A 151 -15.68 -3.14 -19.74
CA ARG A 151 -16.60 -3.99 -20.51
C ARG A 151 -15.83 -4.87 -21.46
N ASP A 152 -16.25 -6.12 -21.54
CA ASP A 152 -15.68 -7.09 -22.47
C ASP A 152 -16.39 -7.08 -23.82
N ARG A 153 -15.95 -7.95 -24.74
CA ARG A 153 -16.56 -8.09 -26.07
C ARG A 153 -18.05 -8.45 -26.09
N GLN A 154 -18.57 -9.01 -24.99
CA GLN A 154 -19.98 -9.37 -24.83
C GLN A 154 -20.78 -8.26 -24.15
N GLY A 155 -20.13 -7.13 -23.81
CA GLY A 155 -20.74 -6.03 -23.05
C GLY A 155 -20.91 -6.34 -21.56
N ARG A 156 -20.34 -7.45 -21.06
CA ARG A 156 -20.35 -7.77 -19.63
C ARG A 156 -19.49 -6.78 -18.87
N ARG A 157 -19.97 -6.35 -17.71
CA ARG A 157 -19.39 -5.24 -16.95
C ARG A 157 -18.63 -5.75 -15.75
N PHE A 158 -17.39 -5.31 -15.62
CA PHE A 158 -16.48 -5.66 -14.54
C PHE A 158 -15.94 -4.38 -13.91
N LEU A 159 -15.53 -4.45 -12.65
CA LEU A 159 -14.69 -3.43 -12.05
C LEU A 159 -13.28 -3.99 -11.90
N VAL A 160 -12.30 -3.19 -12.25
CA VAL A 160 -10.90 -3.57 -12.20
C VAL A 160 -10.13 -2.53 -11.42
N GLU A 161 -9.34 -2.97 -10.45
CA GLU A 161 -8.38 -2.15 -9.73
C GLU A 161 -7.35 -1.56 -10.68
N ALA A 162 -7.13 -0.26 -10.54
CA ALA A 162 -6.25 0.53 -11.38
C ALA A 162 -5.46 1.53 -10.53
N GLU A 163 -4.31 1.96 -11.05
CA GLU A 163 -3.71 3.20 -10.59
C GLU A 163 -4.60 4.38 -11.01
N LYS A 164 -4.43 5.55 -10.36
CA LYS A 164 -5.18 6.77 -10.65
C LYS A 164 -5.02 7.25 -12.10
N GLU A 165 -3.94 6.88 -12.77
CA GLU A 165 -3.68 7.15 -14.18
C GLU A 165 -4.49 6.23 -15.12
N GLY A 166 -5.22 5.26 -14.57
CA GLY A 166 -6.12 4.36 -15.28
C GLY A 166 -5.57 2.93 -15.43
N VAL A 167 -6.32 2.09 -16.14
CA VAL A 167 -5.94 0.69 -16.38
C VAL A 167 -5.03 0.57 -17.59
N TYR A 168 -3.88 -0.08 -17.43
CA TYR A 168 -3.03 -0.45 -18.55
C TYR A 168 -3.67 -1.55 -19.39
N LEU A 169 -4.24 -1.19 -20.54
CA LEU A 169 -4.90 -2.14 -21.44
C LEU A 169 -4.01 -3.34 -21.81
N ASN A 170 -2.73 -3.10 -22.09
CA ASN A 170 -1.79 -4.18 -22.39
C ASN A 170 -1.69 -5.22 -21.26
N TYR A 171 -1.79 -4.76 -20.00
CA TYR A 171 -1.79 -5.64 -18.85
C TYR A 171 -3.08 -6.46 -18.75
N LEU A 172 -4.25 -5.85 -18.99
CA LEU A 172 -5.51 -6.57 -19.09
C LEU A 172 -5.51 -7.61 -20.22
N HIS A 173 -4.94 -7.26 -21.37
CA HIS A 173 -4.80 -8.18 -22.50
C HIS A 173 -3.98 -9.41 -22.09
N TRP A 174 -2.81 -9.19 -21.47
CA TRP A 174 -1.99 -10.28 -20.95
C TRP A 174 -2.71 -11.12 -19.90
N LEU A 175 -3.42 -10.51 -18.94
CA LEU A 175 -4.20 -11.23 -17.94
C LEU A 175 -5.27 -12.14 -18.57
N ALA A 176 -5.93 -11.68 -19.64
CA ALA A 176 -6.90 -12.48 -20.37
C ALA A 176 -6.24 -13.64 -21.13
N GLU A 177 -5.11 -13.40 -21.79
CA GLU A 177 -4.32 -14.44 -22.48
C GLU A 177 -3.86 -15.53 -21.52
N GLU A 178 -3.37 -15.15 -20.34
CA GLU A 178 -2.96 -16.04 -19.25
C GLU A 178 -4.14 -16.64 -18.47
N LYS A 179 -5.38 -16.34 -18.86
CA LYS A 179 -6.62 -16.80 -18.19
C LYS A 179 -6.69 -16.47 -16.69
N LYS A 180 -6.04 -15.37 -16.28
CA LYS A 180 -6.08 -14.84 -14.91
C LYS A 180 -7.34 -14.02 -14.62
N ILE A 181 -8.07 -13.65 -15.66
CA ILE A 181 -9.38 -12.99 -15.59
C ILE A 181 -10.40 -13.71 -16.49
N PRO A 182 -11.70 -13.67 -16.16
CA PRO A 182 -12.75 -14.37 -16.91
C PRO A 182 -13.35 -13.57 -18.08
N PHE A 183 -12.78 -12.41 -18.41
CA PHE A 183 -13.27 -11.50 -19.44
C PHE A 183 -12.23 -11.27 -20.53
N ASN A 184 -12.70 -11.03 -21.76
CA ASN A 184 -11.87 -11.10 -22.97
C ASN A 184 -11.97 -9.83 -23.82
N PRO A 185 -10.89 -9.45 -24.52
CA PRO A 185 -10.88 -8.28 -25.38
C PRO A 185 -11.80 -8.43 -26.60
N PRO A 186 -12.14 -7.33 -27.31
CA PRO A 186 -11.73 -5.95 -27.01
C PRO A 186 -12.37 -5.43 -25.72
N PHE A 187 -11.58 -4.66 -24.96
CA PHE A 187 -12.04 -4.02 -23.74
C PHE A 187 -12.51 -2.59 -24.03
N GLN A 188 -13.60 -2.18 -23.39
CA GLN A 188 -14.00 -0.77 -23.30
C GLN A 188 -13.81 -0.33 -21.86
N VAL A 189 -12.97 0.68 -21.65
CA VAL A 189 -12.68 1.24 -20.32
C VAL A 189 -13.58 2.44 -20.12
N GLY A 190 -14.37 2.40 -19.04
CA GLY A 190 -15.26 3.47 -18.62
C GLY A 190 -14.59 4.39 -17.59
N GLU A 191 -15.42 5.10 -16.82
CA GLU A 191 -14.96 6.00 -15.77
C GLU A 191 -14.58 5.25 -14.49
N ALA A 192 -13.77 5.92 -13.66
CA ALA A 192 -13.44 5.48 -12.32
C ALA A 192 -14.67 5.53 -11.40
N VAL A 193 -14.79 4.51 -10.57
CA VAL A 193 -15.89 4.30 -9.63
C VAL A 193 -15.30 4.26 -8.22
N ARG A 194 -15.51 5.33 -7.44
CA ARG A 194 -15.12 5.35 -6.02
C ARG A 194 -16.16 4.65 -5.16
N ARG A 195 -15.86 3.45 -4.67
CA ARG A 195 -16.73 2.66 -3.78
C ARG A 195 -15.91 1.76 -2.84
N GLY A 196 -16.51 1.36 -1.72
CA GLY A 196 -15.92 0.39 -0.80
C GLY A 196 -15.82 -1.03 -1.39
N LEU A 197 -14.90 -1.84 -0.84
CA LEU A 197 -14.47 -3.15 -1.36
C LEU A 197 -15.56 -4.25 -1.41
N ALA A 198 -16.73 -4.04 -0.81
CA ALA A 198 -17.72 -5.11 -0.60
C ALA A 198 -19.17 -4.76 -1.02
N SER A 199 -19.37 -3.69 -1.80
CA SER A 199 -20.71 -3.26 -2.20
C SER A 199 -21.19 -4.02 -3.45
N PRO A 200 -22.32 -4.76 -3.41
CA PRO A 200 -22.88 -5.37 -4.60
C PRO A 200 -23.32 -4.29 -5.60
N LEU A 201 -22.98 -4.49 -6.87
CA LEU A 201 -23.28 -3.55 -7.94
C LEU A 201 -24.23 -4.20 -8.97
N PRO A 202 -25.47 -3.69 -9.12
CA PRO A 202 -26.43 -4.24 -10.07
C PRO A 202 -25.86 -4.27 -11.48
N GLY A 203 -25.71 -5.46 -12.07
CA GLY A 203 -25.18 -5.63 -13.43
C GLY A 203 -23.66 -5.53 -13.55
N VAL A 204 -22.90 -5.64 -12.44
CA VAL A 204 -21.47 -5.94 -12.46
C VAL A 204 -21.28 -7.43 -12.19
N GLU A 205 -20.56 -8.10 -13.09
CA GLU A 205 -20.29 -9.54 -13.02
C GLU A 205 -19.19 -9.89 -12.00
N GLY A 206 -18.29 -8.96 -11.70
CA GLY A 206 -17.23 -9.15 -10.71
C GLY A 206 -16.33 -7.93 -10.51
N VAL A 207 -15.63 -7.90 -9.38
CA VAL A 207 -14.59 -6.93 -9.05
C VAL A 207 -13.25 -7.65 -8.99
N PHE A 208 -12.24 -7.11 -9.69
CA PHE A 208 -10.92 -7.71 -9.82
C PHE A 208 -9.88 -6.78 -9.21
N TYR A 209 -9.22 -7.28 -8.18
CA TYR A 209 -8.12 -6.63 -7.49
C TYR A 209 -6.81 -7.16 -8.10
N LEU A 210 -6.00 -6.27 -8.67
CA LEU A 210 -4.86 -6.59 -9.53
C LEU A 210 -3.52 -6.23 -8.87
#